data_AF-A0A319D8C1-F1
#
_entry.id   AF-A0A319D8C1-F1
#
_cell.length_a   1.000
_cell.length_b   1.000
_cell.length_c   1.000
_cell.angle_alpha   90.00
_cell.angle_beta   90.00
_cell.angle_gamma   90.00
#
_symmetry.space_group_name_H-M   'P 1'
#
loop_
_entity.id
_entity.type
_entity.pdbx_description
1 polymer ?
#
loop_
_entity_poly.entity_id
_entity_poly.type
_entity_poly.pdbx_seq_one_letter_code
_entity_poly.pdbx_strand_id
1 'polypeptide(L)'
;MVEVNPVPLHGPKRPLPSYLIATLETWHRENGPEPPKCKYGGRQGSMSWKVFDRDGNQLQLSWFTVLKPRKYDVLVLHESVGTARFVYCDPPHRTPNGTYLRPWTWFRLHNADELPHCAIRMFGSSADEVIYSSDVWDYVDRRSRAHEATAALTPSDTPNDGVMTRRRLPREDSFLTDTSEEESDEEEEPEQEREQDKKKEKEKKEERSASSAPNEKKRKITATSPAATGEATPTKVVFRLASQRVMGAIRYIPLDECMSRKELFDKASAFYKACERDSQVNILACQISSQREQQYLFEDSDGEFRLLVEQAQRMTSSDAIVIDVLHVLQN
;
A
#
# COMPACT_ATOMS: atom_id res chain seq x y z
N MET A 1 -5.51 0.26 20.02
CA MET A 1 -6.29 -0.18 18.84
C MET A 1 -6.23 0.92 17.80
N VAL A 2 -5.89 0.58 16.54
CA VAL A 2 -5.84 1.58 15.46
C VAL A 2 -7.24 1.81 14.93
N GLU A 3 -7.60 3.06 14.72
CA GLU A 3 -8.87 3.46 14.14
C GLU A 3 -8.58 4.29 12.90
N VAL A 4 -9.19 3.94 11.77
CA VAL A 4 -9.00 4.61 10.48
C VAL A 4 -10.36 5.06 9.98
N ASN A 5 -10.42 6.25 9.37
CA ASN A 5 -11.62 6.68 8.68
C ASN A 5 -11.97 5.67 7.58
N PRO A 6 -13.18 5.06 7.60
CA PRO A 6 -13.55 4.01 6.65
C PRO A 6 -13.62 4.50 5.20
N VAL A 7 -13.77 5.81 4.99
CA VAL A 7 -13.82 6.42 3.66
C VAL A 7 -12.51 7.17 3.41
N PRO A 8 -11.78 6.88 2.31
CA PRO A 8 -10.58 7.62 1.99
C PRO A 8 -10.92 9.05 1.57
N LEU A 9 -10.04 9.99 1.92
CA LEU A 9 -10.11 11.40 1.50
C LEU A 9 -10.03 11.55 -0.03
N HIS A 10 -9.26 10.67 -0.66
CA HIS A 10 -9.11 10.62 -2.11
C HIS A 10 -8.93 9.18 -2.57
N GLY A 11 -9.38 8.87 -3.80
CA GLY A 11 -9.22 7.58 -4.45
C GLY A 11 -10.49 6.74 -4.47
N PRO A 12 -10.40 5.44 -4.83
CA PRO A 12 -11.55 4.54 -4.82
C PRO A 12 -12.18 4.45 -3.43
N LYS A 13 -13.51 4.54 -3.35
CA LYS A 13 -14.30 4.45 -2.10
C LYS A 13 -14.36 3.00 -1.59
N ARG A 14 -13.21 2.48 -1.16
CA ARG A 14 -13.04 1.13 -0.59
C ARG A 14 -12.44 1.25 0.81
N PRO A 15 -12.81 0.39 1.76
CA PRO A 15 -12.23 0.41 3.10
C PRO A 15 -10.74 0.05 3.05
N LEU A 16 -9.98 0.50 4.06
CA LEU A 16 -8.59 0.09 4.22
C LEU A 16 -8.53 -1.42 4.49
N PRO A 17 -7.75 -2.20 3.72
CA PRO A 17 -7.63 -3.64 3.96
C PRO A 17 -7.16 -3.98 5.38
N SER A 18 -7.76 -5.01 5.97
CA SER A 18 -7.52 -5.41 7.37
C SER A 18 -6.05 -5.72 7.68
N TYR A 19 -5.29 -6.32 6.76
CA TYR A 19 -3.87 -6.58 6.96
C TYR A 19 -3.02 -5.29 7.03
N LEU A 20 -3.46 -4.21 6.37
CA LEU A 20 -2.81 -2.89 6.50
C LEU A 20 -3.17 -2.23 7.83
N ILE A 21 -4.38 -2.46 8.35
CA ILE A 21 -4.73 -2.04 9.72
C ILE A 21 -3.84 -2.77 10.73
N ALA A 22 -3.72 -4.10 10.62
CA ALA A 22 -2.85 -4.90 11.48
C ALA A 22 -1.38 -4.43 11.43
N THR A 23 -0.92 -4.00 10.24
CA THR A 23 0.42 -3.41 10.06
C THR A 23 0.61 -2.15 10.90
N LEU A 24 -0.37 -1.24 10.91
CA LEU A 24 -0.33 -0.02 11.73
C LEU A 24 -0.46 -0.34 13.22
N GLU A 25 -1.26 -1.34 13.59
CA GLU A 25 -1.40 -1.77 14.98
C GLU A 25 -0.08 -2.30 15.55
N THR A 26 0.64 -3.10 14.77
CA THR A 26 1.97 -3.60 15.15
C THR A 26 2.96 -2.45 15.30
N TRP A 27 3.01 -1.51 14.34
CA TRP A 27 3.85 -0.31 14.47
C TRP A 27 3.56 0.46 15.76
N HIS A 28 2.29 0.77 16.04
CA HIS A 28 1.93 1.55 17.21
C HIS A 28 2.08 0.82 18.55
N ARG A 29 2.06 -0.51 18.52
CA ARG A 29 2.38 -1.33 19.70
C ARG A 29 3.85 -1.16 20.09
N GLU A 30 4.73 -1.07 19.11
CA GLU A 30 6.19 -1.00 19.31
C GLU A 30 6.72 0.44 19.45
N ASN A 31 6.10 1.42 18.77
CA ASN A 31 6.57 2.82 18.75
C ASN A 31 5.62 3.80 19.47
N GLY A 32 4.57 3.30 20.12
CA GLY A 32 3.58 4.13 20.79
C GLY A 32 2.81 5.04 19.81
N PRO A 33 2.51 6.31 20.19
CA PRO A 33 1.69 7.22 19.39
C PRO A 33 2.44 7.88 18.21
N GLU A 34 3.72 7.57 18.00
CA GLU A 34 4.50 8.17 16.92
C GLU A 34 4.01 7.70 15.54
N PRO A 35 3.90 8.61 14.56
CA PRO A 35 3.45 8.26 13.23
C PRO A 35 4.55 7.46 12.49
N PRO A 36 4.17 6.48 11.66
CA PRO A 36 5.13 5.72 10.85
C PRO A 36 5.80 6.59 9.78
N LYS A 37 6.94 6.12 9.23
CA LYS A 37 7.62 6.76 8.08
C LYS A 37 6.71 6.89 6.85
N CYS A 38 5.67 6.06 6.73
CA CYS A 38 4.66 6.19 5.68
C CYS A 38 3.64 7.31 5.87
N LYS A 39 3.76 8.10 6.96
CA LYS A 39 2.94 9.29 7.14
C LYS A 39 3.06 10.19 5.92
N TYR A 40 1.90 10.50 5.35
CA TYR A 40 1.76 11.49 4.31
C TYR A 40 1.59 12.88 4.93
N GLY A 41 2.46 13.82 4.56
CA GLY A 41 2.38 15.22 4.96
C GLY A 41 1.95 16.17 3.83
N GLY A 42 1.62 15.63 2.66
CA GLY A 42 1.29 16.45 1.51
C GLY A 42 -0.12 17.02 1.57
N ARG A 43 -0.32 18.19 1.00
CA ARG A 43 -1.64 18.79 0.81
C ARG A 43 -2.23 18.31 -0.52
N GLN A 44 -3.55 18.25 -0.58
CA GLN A 44 -4.24 18.05 -1.85
C GLN A 44 -3.94 19.25 -2.75
N GLY A 45 -3.24 19.00 -3.86
CA GLY A 45 -3.02 20.02 -4.88
C GLY A 45 -4.27 20.23 -5.73
N SER A 46 -4.33 21.37 -6.43
CA SER A 46 -5.37 21.66 -7.42
C SER A 46 -5.18 20.90 -8.74
N MET A 47 -4.01 20.31 -8.96
CA MET A 47 -3.68 19.62 -10.21
C MET A 47 -4.28 18.23 -10.27
N SER A 48 -4.67 17.84 -11.48
CA SER A 48 -5.08 16.47 -11.80
C SER A 48 -3.85 15.56 -11.77
N TRP A 49 -4.04 14.29 -11.41
CA TRP A 49 -2.95 13.33 -11.39
C TRP A 49 -3.39 11.90 -11.73
N LYS A 50 -2.43 11.13 -12.23
CA LYS A 50 -2.51 9.67 -12.42
C LYS A 50 -1.29 9.01 -11.78
N VAL A 51 -1.42 7.74 -11.42
CA VAL A 51 -0.32 6.96 -10.84
C VAL A 51 0.00 5.83 -11.80
N PHE A 52 1.28 5.62 -12.06
CA PHE A 52 1.77 4.56 -12.93
C PHE A 52 2.80 3.72 -12.20
N ASP A 53 2.80 2.42 -12.45
CA ASP A 53 3.89 1.54 -12.05
C ASP A 53 5.09 1.68 -13.01
N ARG A 54 6.08 0.80 -12.84
CA ARG A 54 7.27 0.79 -13.70
C ARG A 54 7.02 0.31 -15.12
N ASP A 55 5.98 -0.50 -15.31
CA ASP A 55 5.61 -1.06 -16.61
C ASP A 55 4.66 -0.12 -17.38
N GLY A 56 4.30 1.02 -16.77
CA GLY A 56 3.38 2.00 -17.34
C GLY A 56 1.91 1.68 -17.12
N ASN A 57 1.58 0.67 -16.31
CA ASN A 57 0.19 0.38 -15.97
C ASN A 57 -0.33 1.46 -15.02
N GLN A 58 -1.53 1.95 -15.30
CA GLN A 58 -2.18 2.90 -14.43
C GLN A 58 -2.68 2.21 -13.16
N LEU A 59 -2.23 2.71 -12.00
CA LEU A 59 -2.63 2.24 -10.69
C LEU A 59 -3.60 3.19 -10.01
N GLN A 60 -4.28 2.71 -8.98
CA GLN A 60 -5.11 3.54 -8.11
C GLN A 60 -4.37 3.86 -6.83
N LEU A 61 -4.54 5.08 -6.32
CA LEU A 61 -3.94 5.53 -5.07
C LEU A 61 -5.04 6.10 -4.19
N SER A 62 -5.12 5.60 -2.96
CA SER A 62 -6.02 6.10 -1.94
C SER A 62 -5.28 6.84 -0.85
N TRP A 63 -5.97 7.79 -0.24
CA TRP A 63 -5.49 8.55 0.90
C TRP A 63 -6.44 8.31 2.07
N PHE A 64 -5.94 7.67 3.13
CA PHE A 64 -6.70 7.43 4.36
C PHE A 64 -6.19 8.29 5.52
N THR A 65 -7.10 8.66 6.41
CA THR A 65 -6.78 9.30 7.69
C THR A 65 -6.88 8.27 8.81
N VAL A 66 -5.78 8.04 9.49
CA VAL A 66 -5.72 7.32 10.76
C VAL A 66 -6.15 8.28 11.86
N LEU A 67 -7.10 7.88 12.70
CA LEU A 67 -7.67 8.67 13.79
C LEU A 67 -7.02 8.33 15.13
N LYS A 68 -6.71 7.05 15.38
CA LYS A 68 -6.07 6.55 16.61
C LYS A 68 -4.88 5.64 16.27
N PRO A 69 -3.83 5.63 17.12
CA PRO A 69 -3.67 6.34 18.40
C PRO A 69 -3.33 7.83 18.25
N ARG A 70 -2.93 8.27 17.06
CA ARG A 70 -2.65 9.67 16.72
C ARG A 70 -3.23 9.95 15.35
N LYS A 71 -3.70 11.18 15.13
CA LYS A 71 -4.20 11.58 13.81
C LYS A 71 -3.05 11.77 12.82
N TYR A 72 -3.05 11.01 11.73
CA TYR A 72 -2.14 11.20 10.60
C TYR A 72 -2.72 10.59 9.33
N ASP A 73 -2.09 10.94 8.21
CA ASP A 73 -2.53 10.51 6.89
C ASP A 73 -1.57 9.48 6.30
N VAL A 74 -2.08 8.57 5.49
CA VAL A 74 -1.30 7.54 4.80
C VAL A 74 -1.75 7.38 3.36
N LEU A 75 -0.80 7.04 2.49
CA LEU A 75 -1.06 6.69 1.10
C LEU A 75 -1.09 5.16 0.93
N VAL A 76 -2.09 4.69 0.20
CA VAL A 76 -2.29 3.27 -0.10
C VAL A 76 -2.35 3.09 -1.61
N LEU A 77 -1.34 2.44 -2.16
CA LEU A 77 -1.28 2.08 -3.57
C LEU A 77 -2.06 0.78 -3.77
N HIS A 78 -2.95 0.76 -4.75
CA HIS A 78 -3.74 -0.41 -5.16
C HIS A 78 -3.25 -0.89 -6.52
N GLU A 79 -2.85 -2.15 -6.55
CA GLU A 79 -2.34 -2.83 -7.74
C GLU A 79 -3.46 -3.61 -8.44
N SER A 80 -3.20 -3.99 -9.68
CA SER A 80 -4.16 -4.67 -10.57
C SER A 80 -4.68 -6.01 -10.04
N VAL A 81 -3.94 -6.66 -9.13
CA VAL A 81 -4.28 -7.98 -8.56
C VAL A 81 -5.10 -7.85 -7.26
N GLY A 82 -5.74 -6.70 -7.03
CA GLY A 82 -6.51 -6.43 -5.81
C GLY A 82 -5.64 -6.24 -4.56
N THR A 83 -4.35 -6.05 -4.76
CA THR A 83 -3.37 -5.97 -3.68
C THR A 83 -3.10 -4.52 -3.35
N ALA A 84 -2.82 -4.25 -2.08
CA ALA A 84 -2.59 -2.89 -1.62
C ALA A 84 -1.39 -2.83 -0.69
N ARG A 85 -0.74 -1.68 -0.66
CA ARG A 85 0.42 -1.47 0.22
C ARG A 85 0.52 -0.02 0.62
N PHE A 86 1.06 0.21 1.81
CA PHE A 86 1.48 1.54 2.20
C PHE A 86 2.63 2.01 1.34
N VAL A 87 2.56 3.26 0.92
CA VAL A 87 3.63 3.93 0.18
C VAL A 87 3.91 5.29 0.79
N TYR A 88 5.10 5.81 0.54
CA TYR A 88 5.48 7.17 0.91
C TYR A 88 6.15 7.88 -0.25
N CYS A 89 6.12 9.21 -0.19
CA CYS A 89 6.76 10.04 -1.20
C CYS A 89 8.27 10.09 -0.94
N ASP A 90 9.04 9.65 -1.91
CA ASP A 90 10.50 9.78 -1.88
C ASP A 90 11.01 10.16 -3.28
N PRO A 91 11.63 11.34 -3.47
CA PRO A 91 11.82 12.38 -2.47
C PRO A 91 10.49 12.95 -1.95
N PRO A 92 10.49 13.58 -0.74
CA PRO A 92 9.29 14.15 -0.14
C PRO A 92 8.70 15.33 -0.93
N HIS A 93 9.47 15.88 -1.87
CA HIS A 93 9.07 17.00 -2.71
C HIS A 93 8.76 16.55 -4.14
N ARG A 94 7.91 17.33 -4.83
CA ARG A 94 7.61 17.11 -6.24
C ARG A 94 8.87 17.32 -7.09
N THR A 95 9.12 16.36 -7.98
CA THR A 95 10.16 16.43 -9.01
C THR A 95 9.54 16.94 -10.32
N PRO A 96 10.35 17.31 -11.33
CA PRO A 96 9.83 17.68 -12.65
C PRO A 96 8.91 16.62 -13.26
N ASN A 97 9.20 15.34 -13.01
CA ASN A 97 8.44 14.21 -13.56
C ASN A 97 7.21 13.84 -12.72
N GLY A 98 7.15 14.28 -11.46
CA GLY A 98 6.08 13.92 -10.52
C GLY A 98 6.59 13.59 -9.12
N THR A 99 5.79 12.84 -8.38
CA THR A 99 6.13 12.35 -7.04
C THR A 99 6.30 10.84 -7.10
N TYR A 100 7.52 10.36 -6.88
CA TYR A 100 7.77 8.92 -6.82
C TYR A 100 7.31 8.36 -5.47
N LEU A 101 6.82 7.13 -5.54
CA LEU A 101 6.22 6.40 -4.43
C LEU A 101 7.06 5.17 -4.14
N ARG A 102 7.50 5.07 -2.89
CA ARG A 102 8.28 3.94 -2.41
C ARG A 102 7.42 3.10 -1.46
N PRO A 103 7.48 1.76 -1.53
CA PRO A 103 6.79 0.90 -0.59
C PRO A 103 7.29 1.15 0.84
N TRP A 104 6.38 1.17 1.80
CA TRP A 104 6.73 1.16 3.21
C TRP A 104 6.41 -0.19 3.84
N THR A 105 7.42 -0.75 4.52
CA THR A 105 7.30 -1.98 5.29
C THR A 105 7.87 -1.74 6.68
N TRP A 106 7.07 -2.00 7.73
CA TRP A 106 7.47 -1.78 9.12
C TRP A 106 8.70 -2.62 9.52
N PHE A 107 8.70 -3.92 9.24
CA PHE A 107 9.71 -4.85 9.77
C PHE A 107 11.12 -4.75 9.18
N ARG A 108 11.41 -3.80 8.28
CA ARG A 108 12.74 -3.66 7.65
C ARG A 108 13.64 -2.61 8.30
N LEU A 109 13.24 -2.01 9.42
CA LEU A 109 13.96 -0.88 10.01
C LEU A 109 15.37 -1.19 10.55
N HIS A 110 15.79 -2.46 10.64
CA HIS A 110 17.02 -2.80 11.33
C HIS A 110 18.22 -3.21 10.47
N ASN A 111 18.10 -3.52 9.17
CA ASN A 111 19.28 -3.82 8.31
C ASN A 111 18.98 -4.10 6.81
N ALA A 112 17.81 -3.75 6.26
CA ALA A 112 17.45 -4.18 4.91
C ALA A 112 17.38 -3.02 3.92
N ASP A 113 18.06 -3.17 2.78
CA ASP A 113 18.07 -2.26 1.64
C ASP A 113 16.71 -1.60 1.40
N GLU A 114 16.71 -0.27 1.27
CA GLU A 114 15.50 0.49 0.99
C GLU A 114 14.84 -0.06 -0.28
N LEU A 115 13.56 -0.44 -0.18
CA LEU A 115 12.82 -0.96 -1.33
C LEU A 115 12.85 0.06 -2.47
N PRO A 116 13.00 -0.39 -3.73
CA PRO A 116 13.03 0.54 -4.84
C PRO A 116 11.66 1.20 -5.02
N HIS A 117 11.64 2.35 -5.66
CA HIS A 117 10.41 3.04 -6.02
C HIS A 117 9.52 2.15 -6.87
N CYS A 118 8.24 2.09 -6.55
CA CYS A 118 7.30 1.15 -7.15
C CYS A 118 6.29 1.84 -8.09
N ALA A 119 6.04 3.13 -7.89
CA ALA A 119 5.10 3.89 -8.70
C ALA A 119 5.48 5.37 -8.75
N ILE A 120 4.94 6.10 -9.72
CA ILE A 120 5.07 7.54 -9.85
C ILE A 120 3.69 8.18 -9.97
N ARG A 121 3.42 9.20 -9.16
CA ARG A 121 2.26 10.08 -9.30
C ARG A 121 2.64 11.25 -10.20
N MET A 122 2.11 11.24 -11.41
CA MET A 122 2.32 12.28 -12.42
C MET A 122 1.17 13.30 -12.38
N PHE A 123 1.48 14.57 -12.61
CA PHE A 123 0.53 15.67 -12.47
C PHE A 123 0.37 16.42 -13.79
N GLY A 124 -0.84 16.89 -14.06
CA GLY A 124 -1.18 17.69 -15.24
C GLY A 124 -2.31 18.67 -14.92
N SER A 125 -2.62 19.56 -15.86
CA SER A 125 -3.74 20.50 -15.71
C SER A 125 -5.06 19.74 -15.74
N SER A 126 -5.16 18.77 -16.65
CA SER A 126 -6.26 17.82 -16.78
C SER A 126 -5.76 16.38 -16.65
N ALA A 127 -6.67 15.44 -16.35
CA ALA A 127 -6.30 14.02 -16.26
C ALA A 127 -5.82 13.44 -17.61
N ASP A 128 -6.32 13.98 -18.73
CA ASP A 128 -6.00 13.50 -20.09
C ASP A 128 -4.61 13.94 -20.56
N GLU A 129 -4.11 15.07 -20.05
CA GLU A 129 -2.73 15.53 -20.27
C GLU A 129 -1.68 14.67 -19.56
N VAL A 130 -2.09 13.87 -18.57
CA VAL A 130 -1.15 13.04 -17.81
C VAL A 130 -0.84 11.76 -18.61
N ILE A 131 0.26 11.84 -19.36
CA ILE A 131 0.79 10.76 -20.20
C ILE A 131 2.04 10.17 -19.53
N TYR A 132 2.07 8.84 -19.41
CA TYR A 132 3.22 8.12 -18.88
C TYR A 132 4.38 8.10 -19.89
N SER A 133 5.61 8.20 -19.38
CA SER A 133 6.84 7.96 -20.13
C SER A 133 7.78 7.09 -19.29
N SER A 134 8.46 6.13 -19.90
CA SER A 134 9.45 5.27 -19.22
C SER A 134 10.63 6.06 -18.67
N ASP A 135 11.02 7.13 -19.37
CA ASP A 135 12.21 7.94 -19.08
C ASP A 135 12.09 8.68 -17.73
N VAL A 136 10.89 8.73 -17.14
CA VAL A 136 10.71 9.29 -15.80
C VAL A 136 11.57 8.55 -14.78
N TRP A 137 11.78 7.25 -14.95
CA TRP A 137 12.52 6.43 -13.99
C TRP A 137 14.03 6.71 -13.98
N ASP A 138 14.59 7.25 -15.08
CA ASP A 138 16.00 7.64 -15.17
C ASP A 138 16.42 8.67 -14.12
N TYR A 139 15.48 9.51 -13.68
CA TYR A 139 15.73 10.46 -12.59
C TYR A 139 16.12 9.74 -11.29
N VAL A 140 15.36 8.70 -10.95
CA VAL A 140 15.53 7.95 -9.72
C VAL A 140 16.74 7.05 -9.79
N ASP A 141 16.95 6.39 -10.93
CA ASP A 141 18.10 5.50 -11.14
C ASP A 141 19.43 6.25 -11.15
N ARG A 142 19.46 7.48 -11.68
CA ARG A 142 20.63 8.36 -11.54
C ARG A 142 20.89 8.75 -10.10
N ARG A 143 19.83 9.04 -9.33
CA ARG A 143 19.95 9.41 -7.91
C ARG A 143 20.45 8.25 -7.05
N SER A 144 19.94 7.04 -7.26
CA SER A 144 20.40 5.83 -6.55
C SER A 144 21.88 5.58 -6.81
N ARG A 145 22.31 5.63 -8.08
CA ARG A 145 23.73 5.49 -8.47
C ARG A 145 24.62 6.57 -7.85
N ALA A 146 24.14 7.81 -7.74
CA ALA A 146 24.90 8.89 -7.12
C ALA A 146 25.10 8.66 -5.61
N HIS A 147 24.08 8.16 -4.89
CA HIS A 147 24.19 7.79 -3.48
C HIS A 147 25.16 6.63 -3.25
N GLU A 148 25.14 5.62 -4.11
CA GLU A 148 26.11 4.51 -4.07
C GLU A 148 27.55 5.01 -4.32
N ALA A 149 27.74 5.89 -5.30
CA ALA A 149 29.04 6.47 -5.60
C ALA A 149 29.59 7.35 -4.47
N THR A 150 28.73 8.06 -3.73
CA THR A 150 29.17 8.86 -2.57
C THR A 150 29.43 8.00 -1.34
N ALA A 151 28.67 6.92 -1.13
CA ALA A 151 28.93 5.95 -0.06
C ALA A 151 30.24 5.15 -0.30
N ALA A 152 30.60 4.89 -1.56
CA ALA A 152 31.86 4.23 -1.92
C ALA A 152 33.11 5.13 -1.77
N LEU A 153 32.94 6.44 -1.59
CA LEU A 153 34.03 7.41 -1.48
C LEU A 153 34.30 7.90 -0.04
N THR A 154 33.63 7.36 0.97
CA THR A 154 34.02 7.59 2.38
C THR A 154 35.11 6.59 2.79
N PRO A 155 36.37 7.01 3.01
CA PRO A 155 37.37 6.15 3.60
C PRO A 155 37.10 6.06 5.10
N SER A 156 36.63 4.90 5.56
CA SER A 156 36.85 4.46 6.93
C SER A 156 38.31 4.06 7.04
N ASP A 157 39.13 4.92 7.63
CA ASP A 157 40.30 4.60 8.48
C ASP A 157 41.30 5.78 8.47
N THR A 158 41.23 6.63 9.49
CA THR A 158 42.42 7.28 10.02
C THR A 158 42.78 6.61 11.34
N PRO A 159 43.96 5.98 11.46
CA PRO A 159 44.44 5.44 12.71
C PRO A 159 44.77 6.58 13.67
N ASN A 160 44.30 6.42 14.90
CA ASN A 160 44.72 7.16 16.05
C ASN A 160 46.18 6.78 16.38
N ASP A 161 47.12 7.69 16.19
CA ASP A 161 48.41 7.62 16.86
C ASP A 161 48.91 9.03 17.18
N GLY A 162 49.18 9.26 18.46
CA GLY A 162 49.50 10.58 19.01
C GLY A 162 50.91 11.04 18.68
N VAL A 163 51.20 12.31 19.01
CA VAL A 163 52.46 12.77 19.66
C VAL A 163 52.46 14.30 19.85
N MET A 164 52.79 14.67 21.10
CA MET A 164 53.46 15.88 21.61
C MET A 164 52.81 17.28 21.59
N THR A 165 52.44 17.68 22.81
CA THR A 165 52.85 18.91 23.51
C THR A 165 53.82 19.86 22.78
N ARG A 166 53.39 21.12 22.60
CA ARG A 166 54.26 22.29 22.85
C ARG A 166 53.49 23.59 23.17
N ARG A 167 53.72 23.98 24.42
CA ARG A 167 53.59 25.26 25.15
C ARG A 167 53.81 26.56 24.37
N ARG A 168 53.13 27.62 24.87
CA ARG A 168 53.42 29.08 24.95
C ARG A 168 52.38 29.93 24.19
N LEU A 169 51.86 31.08 24.65
CA LEU A 169 51.85 31.88 25.89
C LEU A 169 50.72 32.94 25.66
N PRO A 170 50.20 33.61 26.71
CA PRO A 170 49.06 34.53 26.63
C PRO A 170 49.49 35.94 26.24
N ARG A 171 48.56 36.75 25.72
CA ARG A 171 48.71 38.20 25.67
C ARG A 171 47.38 38.89 26.00
N GLU A 172 47.54 39.86 26.87
CA GLU A 172 46.55 40.65 27.62
C GLU A 172 45.85 41.73 26.78
N ASP A 173 44.85 42.31 27.44
CA ASP A 173 44.31 43.67 27.32
C ASP A 173 43.25 43.96 26.24
N SER A 174 42.15 44.70 26.49
CA SER A 174 41.49 45.19 27.71
C SER A 174 40.27 46.05 27.31
N PHE A 175 39.31 46.23 28.24
CA PHE A 175 38.40 47.40 28.42
C PHE A 175 37.31 47.69 27.35
N LEU A 176 36.06 48.12 27.62
CA LEU A 176 35.26 48.51 28.79
C LEU A 176 33.77 48.66 28.34
N THR A 177 32.84 48.57 29.31
CA THR A 177 31.57 49.36 29.48
C THR A 177 30.42 49.20 28.47
N ASP A 178 29.12 49.31 28.80
CA ASP A 178 28.33 49.47 30.04
C ASP A 178 26.81 49.52 29.64
N THR A 179 25.91 49.31 30.61
CA THR A 179 24.50 49.80 30.74
C THR A 179 23.45 49.47 29.65
N SER A 180 22.14 49.28 29.88
CA SER A 180 21.16 49.44 30.99
C SER A 180 19.88 48.63 30.61
N GLU A 181 19.11 48.04 31.55
CA GLU A 181 17.73 48.41 31.98
C GLU A 181 16.73 48.70 30.81
N GLU A 182 15.49 48.17 30.73
CA GLU A 182 14.39 48.16 31.71
C GLU A 182 13.18 47.33 31.15
N GLU A 183 12.32 46.79 32.04
CA GLU A 183 10.82 46.68 32.07
C GLU A 183 9.99 46.31 30.80
N SER A 184 8.75 45.78 30.82
CA SER A 184 7.78 45.18 31.76
C SER A 184 6.52 44.80 30.93
N ASP A 185 5.57 44.09 31.56
CA ASP A 185 4.13 43.88 31.22
C ASP A 185 3.79 42.88 30.10
N GLU A 186 3.15 41.74 30.37
CA GLU A 186 1.81 41.45 30.93
C GLU A 186 0.61 41.74 29.97
N GLU A 187 -0.34 40.80 30.06
CA GLU A 187 -1.76 40.84 29.65
C GLU A 187 -2.24 40.09 28.38
N GLU A 188 -2.92 38.98 28.71
CA GLU A 188 -4.30 38.60 28.35
C GLU A 188 -4.69 38.04 26.96
N GLU A 189 -5.39 36.89 27.03
CA GLU A 189 -6.26 36.33 26.00
C GLU A 189 -7.49 37.25 25.75
N PRO A 190 -8.31 37.02 24.70
CA PRO A 190 -9.40 36.05 24.87
C PRO A 190 -9.84 35.26 23.64
N GLU A 191 -10.52 34.17 23.96
CA GLU A 191 -11.51 33.40 23.20
C GLU A 191 -12.42 34.24 22.29
N GLN A 192 -12.72 33.70 21.10
CA GLN A 192 -13.99 33.99 20.41
C GLN A 192 -14.62 32.73 19.84
N GLU A 193 -15.63 32.27 20.57
CA GLU A 193 -16.75 31.48 20.10
C GLU A 193 -17.49 32.22 18.96
N ARG A 194 -17.89 31.47 17.93
CA ARG A 194 -19.09 31.80 17.12
C ARG A 194 -19.87 30.54 16.82
N GLU A 195 -20.86 30.29 17.67
CA GLU A 195 -22.09 29.61 17.26
C GLU A 195 -22.87 30.50 16.28
N GLN A 196 -23.43 29.91 15.23
CA GLN A 196 -24.69 30.39 14.65
C GLN A 196 -25.48 29.25 13.99
N ASP A 197 -26.39 28.77 14.81
CA ASP A 197 -27.73 28.19 14.63
C ASP A 197 -28.50 28.33 13.28
N LYS A 198 -29.26 27.26 12.98
CA LYS A 198 -30.65 27.19 12.45
C LYS A 198 -31.00 27.64 11.00
N LYS A 199 -31.62 26.74 10.20
CA LYS A 199 -33.10 26.50 10.13
C LYS A 199 -33.59 25.64 8.93
N LYS A 200 -34.51 24.71 9.23
CA LYS A 200 -35.79 24.34 8.56
C LYS A 200 -35.81 23.60 7.20
N GLU A 201 -36.32 22.36 7.18
CA GLU A 201 -37.72 21.92 6.90
C GLU A 201 -38.12 21.94 5.41
N LYS A 202 -38.39 20.76 4.81
CA LYS A 202 -39.76 20.31 4.51
C LYS A 202 -39.83 18.95 3.79
N GLU A 203 -40.78 18.16 4.25
CA GLU A 203 -41.33 16.94 3.67
C GLU A 203 -41.93 17.15 2.26
N LYS A 204 -41.97 16.09 1.44
CA LYS A 204 -43.23 15.63 0.84
C LYS A 204 -43.20 14.18 0.35
N LYS A 205 -44.27 13.47 0.72
CA LYS A 205 -44.74 12.14 0.30
C LYS A 205 -45.20 12.09 -1.17
N GLU A 206 -45.14 10.88 -1.76
CA GLU A 206 -46.19 10.17 -2.54
C GLU A 206 -45.55 8.87 -3.08
N GLU A 207 -45.85 7.66 -2.58
CA GLU A 207 -47.02 6.82 -2.84
C GLU A 207 -47.52 6.78 -4.29
N ARG A 208 -47.24 5.68 -5.03
CA ARG A 208 -48.26 4.71 -5.51
C ARG A 208 -47.73 3.75 -6.60
N SER A 209 -48.02 2.46 -6.36
CA SER A 209 -48.53 1.41 -7.28
C SER A 209 -47.82 1.18 -8.64
N ALA A 210 -47.78 0.00 -9.25
CA ALA A 210 -48.08 -1.39 -8.96
C ALA A 210 -47.75 -2.13 -10.28
N SER A 211 -47.27 -3.36 -10.18
CA SER A 211 -47.41 -4.48 -11.12
C SER A 211 -47.79 -4.21 -12.59
N SER A 212 -46.96 -4.68 -13.54
CA SER A 212 -47.38 -5.74 -14.49
C SER A 212 -46.28 -6.08 -15.51
N ALA A 213 -45.69 -7.27 -15.36
CA ALA A 213 -45.47 -8.21 -16.47
C ALA A 213 -46.51 -9.34 -16.25
N PRO A 214 -46.89 -10.20 -17.22
CA PRO A 214 -46.16 -10.59 -18.42
C PRO A 214 -47.03 -10.71 -19.70
N ASN A 215 -46.41 -10.93 -20.86
CA ASN A 215 -47.02 -11.81 -21.87
C ASN A 215 -45.99 -12.40 -22.82
N GLU A 216 -45.99 -13.74 -22.82
CA GLU A 216 -45.35 -14.60 -23.79
C GLU A 216 -46.06 -14.52 -25.15
N LYS A 217 -45.31 -14.69 -26.26
CA LYS A 217 -45.66 -15.57 -27.40
C LYS A 217 -44.52 -15.68 -28.44
N LYS A 218 -43.89 -16.87 -28.46
CA LYS A 218 -43.51 -17.74 -29.62
C LYS A 218 -43.84 -17.15 -31.01
N ARG A 219 -43.06 -17.25 -32.11
CA ARG A 219 -42.07 -18.20 -32.70
C ARG A 219 -41.49 -17.42 -33.94
N LYS A 220 -40.31 -17.66 -34.52
CA LYS A 220 -39.94 -18.82 -35.36
C LYS A 220 -38.51 -18.61 -35.91
N ILE A 221 -37.76 -19.72 -35.97
CA ILE A 221 -36.37 -19.92 -36.40
C ILE A 221 -36.24 -19.88 -37.94
N THR A 222 -35.07 -19.46 -38.46
CA THR A 222 -34.15 -20.14 -39.45
C THR A 222 -33.12 -19.09 -39.92
N ALA A 223 -31.88 -19.07 -39.42
CA ALA A 223 -30.62 -19.61 -40.01
C ALA A 223 -30.19 -18.88 -41.30
N THR A 224 -28.96 -18.40 -41.56
CA THR A 224 -27.61 -18.91 -41.28
C THR A 224 -26.59 -17.84 -41.70
N SER A 225 -25.55 -17.56 -40.89
CA SER A 225 -24.13 -17.40 -41.28
C SER A 225 -23.27 -16.90 -40.11
N PRO A 226 -21.95 -17.17 -40.10
CA PRO A 226 -21.30 -17.78 -38.95
C PRO A 226 -20.22 -16.88 -38.30
N ALA A 227 -19.74 -17.37 -37.16
CA ALA A 227 -18.43 -17.07 -36.58
C ALA A 227 -18.19 -15.63 -36.08
N ALA A 228 -18.50 -15.43 -34.80
CA ALA A 228 -17.55 -14.81 -33.89
C ALA A 228 -17.50 -15.71 -32.65
N THR A 229 -16.64 -16.72 -32.70
CA THR A 229 -16.18 -17.42 -31.51
C THR A 229 -15.48 -16.38 -30.65
N GLY A 230 -16.22 -15.77 -29.73
CA GLY A 230 -15.62 -15.04 -28.63
C GLY A 230 -14.90 -16.08 -27.80
N GLU A 231 -13.62 -16.30 -28.09
CA GLU A 231 -12.72 -16.99 -27.18
C GLU A 231 -12.74 -16.18 -25.89
N ALA A 232 -13.58 -16.60 -24.94
CA ALA A 232 -13.46 -16.16 -23.56
C ALA A 232 -12.05 -16.56 -23.14
N THR A 233 -11.18 -15.57 -22.99
CA THR A 233 -9.84 -15.79 -22.46
C THR A 233 -9.97 -16.59 -21.17
N PRO A 234 -9.27 -17.72 -21.01
CA PRO A 234 -9.41 -18.57 -19.84
C PRO A 234 -9.14 -17.73 -18.59
N THR A 235 -10.05 -17.79 -17.61
CA THR A 235 -9.92 -17.03 -16.38
C THR A 235 -8.60 -17.39 -15.69
N LYS A 236 -7.72 -16.40 -15.51
CA LYS A 236 -6.40 -16.64 -14.92
C LYS A 236 -6.54 -16.83 -13.41
N VAL A 237 -6.20 -18.00 -12.90
CA VAL A 237 -6.21 -18.29 -11.46
C VAL A 237 -4.79 -18.10 -10.90
N VAL A 238 -4.69 -17.44 -9.74
CA VAL A 238 -3.42 -17.15 -9.06
C VAL A 238 -3.54 -17.46 -7.57
N PHE A 239 -2.62 -18.25 -7.04
CA PHE A 239 -2.46 -18.46 -5.60
C PHE A 239 -1.63 -17.32 -5.00
N ARG A 240 -2.11 -16.71 -3.92
CA ARG A 240 -1.44 -15.65 -3.16
C ARG A 240 -1.04 -16.17 -1.79
N LEU A 241 0.22 -16.51 -1.63
CA LEU A 241 0.81 -16.83 -0.32
C LEU A 241 1.14 -15.55 0.40
N ALA A 242 0.69 -15.40 1.64
CA ALA A 242 1.09 -14.30 2.51
C ALA A 242 1.56 -14.84 3.86
N SER A 243 2.68 -14.33 4.39
CA SER A 243 3.10 -14.63 5.76
C SER A 243 2.39 -13.69 6.73
N GLN A 244 1.88 -14.27 7.81
CA GLN A 244 1.32 -13.52 8.94
C GLN A 244 2.44 -13.01 9.86
N ARG A 245 3.57 -13.71 9.93
CA ARG A 245 4.72 -13.32 10.75
C ARG A 245 5.63 -12.31 10.04
N VAL A 246 5.90 -12.51 8.75
CA VAL A 246 6.74 -11.63 7.94
C VAL A 246 5.85 -10.73 7.08
N MET A 247 5.50 -9.54 7.61
CA MET A 247 4.64 -8.60 6.87
C MET A 247 5.30 -8.14 5.56
N GLY A 248 4.47 -8.09 4.51
CA GLY A 248 4.89 -7.76 3.16
C GLY A 248 5.55 -8.91 2.40
N ALA A 249 5.83 -10.05 3.07
CA ALA A 249 6.14 -11.28 2.35
C ALA A 249 4.86 -11.77 1.70
N ILE A 250 4.79 -11.57 0.38
CA ILE A 250 3.72 -12.06 -0.46
C ILE A 250 4.36 -12.71 -1.67
N ARG A 251 3.84 -13.87 -2.06
CA ARG A 251 4.24 -14.57 -3.28
C ARG A 251 2.99 -14.92 -4.08
N TYR A 252 2.99 -14.54 -5.35
CA TYR A 252 1.97 -14.96 -6.31
C TYR A 252 2.48 -16.17 -7.07
N ILE A 253 1.64 -17.17 -7.23
CA ILE A 253 1.93 -18.37 -8.00
C ILE A 253 0.76 -18.57 -8.98
N PRO A 254 0.98 -18.29 -10.27
CA PRO A 254 0.02 -18.61 -11.31
C PRO A 254 -0.32 -20.11 -11.32
N LEU A 255 -1.58 -20.46 -11.63
CA LEU A 255 -2.02 -21.86 -11.68
C LEU A 255 -1.19 -22.70 -12.65
N ASP A 256 -0.74 -22.12 -13.76
CA ASP A 256 0.10 -22.78 -14.76
C ASP A 256 1.50 -23.16 -14.23
N GLU A 257 1.97 -22.52 -13.16
CA GLU A 257 3.20 -22.89 -12.46
C GLU A 257 2.97 -23.85 -11.28
N CYS A 258 1.72 -24.21 -10.98
CA CYS A 258 1.32 -24.94 -9.79
C CYS A 258 0.09 -25.81 -10.08
N MET A 259 0.32 -26.87 -10.87
CA MET A 259 -0.73 -27.71 -11.43
C MET A 259 -1.20 -28.82 -10.47
N SER A 260 -0.49 -29.01 -9.36
CA SER A 260 -0.83 -30.03 -8.36
C SER A 260 -0.83 -29.49 -6.94
N ARG A 261 -1.60 -30.17 -6.07
CA ARG A 261 -1.55 -29.96 -4.62
C ARG A 261 -0.13 -30.06 -4.10
N LYS A 262 0.63 -31.08 -4.52
CA LYS A 262 2.02 -31.27 -4.09
C LYS A 262 2.89 -30.04 -4.39
N GLU A 263 2.82 -29.51 -5.60
CA GLU A 263 3.55 -28.30 -5.98
C GLU A 263 3.14 -27.08 -5.15
N LEU A 264 1.84 -26.94 -4.85
CA LEU A 264 1.33 -25.86 -4.01
C LEU A 264 1.94 -25.95 -2.60
N PHE A 265 1.90 -27.15 -2.01
CA PHE A 265 2.48 -27.41 -0.70
C PHE A 265 4.00 -27.23 -0.68
N ASP A 266 4.73 -27.69 -1.70
CA ASP A 266 6.18 -27.52 -1.80
C ASP A 266 6.54 -26.03 -1.87
N LYS A 267 5.85 -25.25 -2.70
CA LYS A 267 6.08 -23.80 -2.82
C LYS A 267 5.65 -23.03 -1.57
N ALA A 268 4.53 -23.41 -0.97
CA ALA A 268 4.07 -22.84 0.29
C ALA A 268 5.06 -23.16 1.42
N SER A 269 5.52 -24.40 1.54
CA SER A 269 6.52 -24.83 2.52
C SER A 269 7.82 -24.06 2.35
N ALA A 270 8.33 -23.93 1.12
CA ALA A 270 9.53 -23.13 0.83
C ALA A 270 9.34 -21.65 1.24
N PHE A 271 8.19 -21.06 0.91
CA PHE A 271 7.86 -19.68 1.25
C PHE A 271 7.74 -19.47 2.77
N TYR A 272 6.94 -20.29 3.45
CA TYR A 272 6.70 -20.16 4.89
C TYR A 272 7.93 -20.52 5.71
N LYS A 273 8.73 -21.52 5.32
CA LYS A 273 10.02 -21.80 5.99
C LYS A 273 11.03 -20.66 5.84
N ALA A 274 11.04 -19.98 4.70
CA ALA A 274 11.87 -18.81 4.50
C ALA A 274 11.44 -17.63 5.40
N CYS A 275 10.15 -17.53 5.70
CA CYS A 275 9.60 -16.52 6.60
C CYS A 275 9.69 -16.93 8.08
N GLU A 276 9.57 -18.23 8.37
CA GLU A 276 9.31 -18.82 9.67
C GLU A 276 10.07 -20.14 9.76
N ARG A 277 11.26 -20.10 10.37
CA ARG A 277 12.26 -21.19 10.29
C ARG A 277 11.74 -22.56 10.74
N ASP A 278 10.76 -22.59 11.63
CA ASP A 278 10.18 -23.82 12.21
C ASP A 278 8.75 -24.11 11.69
N SER A 279 8.30 -23.44 10.62
CA SER A 279 6.95 -23.66 10.09
C SER A 279 6.83 -25.03 9.40
N GLN A 280 5.88 -25.83 9.88
CA GLN A 280 5.41 -27.04 9.21
C GLN A 280 4.12 -26.72 8.48
N VAL A 281 4.11 -26.96 7.16
CA VAL A 281 2.98 -26.64 6.29
C VAL A 281 2.24 -27.94 5.97
N ASN A 282 1.41 -28.38 6.91
CA ASN A 282 0.64 -29.62 6.79
C ASN A 282 -0.81 -29.35 6.35
N ILE A 283 -1.29 -28.12 6.60
CA ILE A 283 -2.64 -27.66 6.27
C ILE A 283 -2.54 -26.26 5.69
N LEU A 284 -3.20 -26.05 4.54
CA LEU A 284 -3.36 -24.74 3.91
C LEU A 284 -4.81 -24.27 4.03
N ALA A 285 -5.00 -23.10 4.59
CA ALA A 285 -6.24 -22.33 4.54
C ALA A 285 -6.28 -21.54 3.22
N CYS A 286 -7.23 -21.87 2.36
CA CYS A 286 -7.42 -21.25 1.06
C CYS A 286 -8.75 -20.48 1.02
N GLN A 287 -8.73 -19.24 0.56
CA GLN A 287 -9.93 -18.42 0.38
C GLN A 287 -9.89 -17.76 -0.98
N ILE A 288 -10.91 -17.97 -1.81
CA ILE A 288 -11.07 -17.18 -3.04
C ILE A 288 -11.43 -15.75 -2.61
N SER A 289 -10.66 -14.75 -3.03
CA SER A 289 -10.77 -13.39 -2.49
C SER A 289 -12.14 -12.73 -2.75
N SER A 290 -12.88 -13.18 -3.76
CA SER A 290 -14.26 -12.74 -4.06
C SER A 290 -15.33 -13.44 -3.22
N GLN A 291 -14.96 -14.48 -2.47
CA GLN A 291 -15.84 -15.29 -1.62
C GLN A 291 -15.47 -15.16 -0.14
N ARG A 292 -16.45 -15.45 0.73
CA ARG A 292 -16.24 -15.47 2.18
C ARG A 292 -15.89 -16.85 2.72
N GLU A 293 -16.09 -17.88 1.93
CA GLU A 293 -15.89 -19.26 2.34
C GLU A 293 -14.39 -19.60 2.32
N GLN A 294 -13.92 -20.19 3.41
CA GLN A 294 -12.56 -20.66 3.57
C GLN A 294 -12.54 -22.18 3.44
N GLN A 295 -11.68 -22.67 2.56
CA GLN A 295 -11.44 -24.09 2.32
C GLN A 295 -10.12 -24.49 2.96
N TYR A 296 -10.07 -25.71 3.47
CA TYR A 296 -8.84 -26.27 4.03
C TYR A 296 -8.35 -27.34 3.07
N LEU A 297 -7.07 -27.26 2.72
CA LEU A 297 -6.38 -28.29 1.96
C LEU A 297 -5.46 -29.03 2.92
N PHE A 298 -5.55 -30.35 2.90
CA PHE A 298 -4.62 -31.24 3.62
C PHE A 298 -3.53 -31.75 2.68
N GLU A 299 -2.31 -31.94 3.20
CA GLU A 299 -1.17 -32.41 2.41
C GLU A 299 -1.41 -33.79 1.75
N ASP A 300 -2.30 -34.61 2.30
CA ASP A 300 -2.63 -35.96 1.82
C ASP A 300 -3.92 -36.04 0.99
N SER A 301 -4.58 -34.91 0.71
CA SER A 301 -5.89 -34.87 0.03
C SER A 301 -5.85 -34.09 -1.29
N ASP A 302 -5.73 -34.80 -2.41
CA ASP A 302 -5.75 -34.17 -3.75
C ASP A 302 -7.16 -33.71 -4.18
N GLY A 303 -8.21 -34.30 -3.61
CA GLY A 303 -9.60 -34.00 -3.98
C GLY A 303 -9.99 -32.56 -3.68
N GLU A 304 -9.60 -32.04 -2.52
CA GLU A 304 -9.91 -30.67 -2.09
C GLU A 304 -9.23 -29.63 -2.98
N PHE A 305 -7.97 -29.87 -3.35
CA PHE A 305 -7.24 -28.98 -4.26
C PHE A 305 -7.94 -28.91 -5.63
N ARG A 306 -8.35 -30.07 -6.18
CA ARG A 306 -9.06 -30.10 -7.46
C ARG A 306 -10.39 -29.35 -7.39
N LEU A 307 -11.17 -29.55 -6.33
CA LEU A 307 -12.43 -28.86 -6.14
C LEU A 307 -12.25 -27.34 -6.02
N LEU A 308 -11.24 -26.88 -5.28
CA LEU A 308 -10.89 -25.46 -5.16
C LEU A 308 -10.54 -24.84 -6.52
N VAL A 309 -9.69 -25.51 -7.30
CA VAL A 309 -9.28 -25.05 -8.64
C VAL A 309 -10.47 -25.04 -9.60
N GLU A 310 -11.28 -26.10 -9.62
CA GLU A 310 -12.48 -26.15 -10.45
C GLU A 310 -13.47 -25.05 -10.06
N GLN A 311 -13.66 -24.80 -8.77
CA GLN A 311 -14.52 -23.72 -8.28
C GLN A 311 -14.02 -22.35 -8.74
N ALA A 312 -12.72 -22.08 -8.61
CA ALA A 312 -12.12 -20.85 -9.11
C ALA A 312 -12.30 -20.72 -10.63
N GLN A 313 -11.94 -21.74 -11.41
CA GLN A 313 -12.05 -21.70 -12.87
C GLN A 313 -13.49 -21.51 -13.39
N ARG A 314 -14.49 -22.00 -12.66
CA ARG A 314 -15.91 -21.81 -13.02
C ARG A 314 -16.41 -20.39 -12.78
N MET A 315 -15.68 -19.56 -12.05
CA MET A 315 -16.11 -18.18 -11.85
C MET A 315 -15.84 -17.37 -13.12
N THR A 316 -16.87 -16.65 -13.56
CA THR A 316 -16.75 -15.69 -14.66
C THR A 316 -16.27 -14.36 -14.08
N SER A 317 -15.05 -13.97 -14.41
CA SER A 317 -14.45 -12.70 -14.00
C SER A 317 -13.68 -12.12 -15.19
N SER A 318 -13.73 -10.80 -15.38
CA SER A 318 -12.84 -10.10 -16.32
C SER A 318 -11.39 -10.10 -15.84
N ASP A 319 -11.21 -10.24 -14.54
CA ASP A 319 -9.92 -10.13 -13.85
C ASP A 319 -9.44 -11.50 -13.36
N ALA A 320 -8.15 -11.60 -13.04
CA ALA A 320 -7.58 -12.81 -12.46
C ALA A 320 -8.25 -13.16 -11.12
N ILE A 321 -8.52 -14.45 -10.91
CA ILE A 321 -9.07 -14.96 -9.67
C ILE A 321 -7.93 -15.23 -8.71
N VAL A 322 -7.96 -14.55 -7.57
CA VAL A 322 -6.97 -14.69 -6.51
C VAL A 322 -7.49 -15.66 -5.46
N ILE A 323 -6.66 -16.64 -5.12
CA ILE A 323 -6.88 -17.55 -4.00
C ILE A 323 -5.85 -17.19 -2.94
N ASP A 324 -6.28 -16.57 -1.86
CA ASP A 324 -5.47 -16.31 -0.69
C ASP A 324 -5.13 -17.63 0.00
N VAL A 325 -3.83 -17.89 0.20
CA VAL A 325 -3.30 -19.11 0.81
C VAL A 325 -2.54 -18.73 2.08
N LEU A 326 -2.92 -19.37 3.18
CA LEU A 326 -2.32 -19.22 4.51
C LEU A 326 -1.98 -20.60 5.05
N HIS A 327 -0.82 -20.77 5.70
CA HIS A 327 -0.58 -21.99 6.46
C HIS A 327 -1.28 -21.93 7.82
N VAL A 328 -1.81 -23.05 8.28
CA VAL A 328 -2.42 -23.16 9.61
C VAL A 328 -1.33 -23.49 10.62
N LEU A 329 -1.15 -22.60 11.61
CA LEU A 329 -0.27 -22.86 12.74
C LEU A 329 -0.89 -23.94 13.63
N GLN A 330 -0.23 -25.09 13.75
CA GLN A 330 -0.55 -26.07 14.79
C GLN A 330 0.21 -25.62 16.06
N ASN A 331 -0.55 -25.23 17.08
CA ASN A 331 -0.02 -24.88 18.40
C ASN A 331 0.41 -26.10 19.21
#